data_AF-A0AAJ0LMT9-F1
#
_entry.id   AF-A0AAJ0LMT9-F1
#
_cell.length_a   1.000
_cell.length_b   1.000
_cell.length_c   1.000
_cell.angle_alpha   90.00
_cell.angle_beta   90.00
_cell.angle_gamma   90.00
#
_symmetry.space_group_name_H-M   'P 1'
#
loop_
_entity.id
_entity.type
_entity.pdbx_description
1 polymer ?
#
loop_
_entity_poly.entity_id
_entity_poly.type
_entity_poly.pdbx_seq_one_letter_code
_entity_poly.pdbx_strand_id
1 'polypeptide(L)'
;MLFLIAYISSVVLINYAFSSAPHLDVIWSAWGGLVFILRDMVQTRFGHGALVAMLAALVLSYVTSEPAIALASATAFFVSELIDWLVFSVTRRPLRDRLWLSSALSIPVDTFIFFGMIGALTPMVIGTAMASKFAGVTTVWLAMAFRARRATVAG
;
A
#
# COMPACT_ATOMS: atom_id res chain seq x y z
N MET A 1 16.78 4.06 6.16
CA MET A 1 16.00 4.64 7.27
C MET A 1 14.89 5.56 6.77
N LEU A 2 15.17 6.50 5.85
CA LEU A 2 14.15 7.38 5.23
C LEU A 2 12.88 6.65 4.73
N PHE A 3 13.01 5.59 3.92
CA PHE A 3 11.86 4.83 3.40
C PHE A 3 11.04 4.15 4.50
N LEU A 4 11.69 3.67 5.57
CA LEU A 4 11.03 3.03 6.70
C LEU A 4 10.16 4.04 7.47
N ILE A 5 10.73 5.22 7.75
CA ILE A 5 10.03 6.32 8.42
C ILE A 5 8.88 6.80 7.53
N ALA A 6 9.12 7.03 6.24
CA ALA A 6 8.09 7.44 5.29
C ALA A 6 6.94 6.44 5.21
N TYR A 7 7.25 5.14 5.23
CA TYR A 7 6.24 4.08 5.26
C TYR A 7 5.41 4.11 6.55
N ILE A 8 6.06 4.07 7.72
CA ILE A 8 5.38 4.10 9.03
C ILE A 8 4.50 5.36 9.14
N SER A 9 5.06 6.54 8.83
CA SER A 9 4.34 7.80 8.87
C SER A 9 3.15 7.80 7.90
N SER A 10 3.30 7.26 6.69
CA SER A 10 2.20 7.20 5.72
C SER A 10 1.06 6.30 6.19
N VAL A 11 1.37 5.15 6.82
CA VAL A 11 0.36 4.24 7.37
C VAL A 11 -0.42 4.90 8.51
N VAL A 12 0.25 5.65 9.39
CA VAL A 12 -0.43 6.37 10.47
C VAL A 12 -1.29 7.51 9.91
N LEU A 13 -0.74 8.29 8.98
CA LEU A 13 -1.45 9.43 8.39
C LEU A 13 -2.66 8.98 7.57
N ILE A 14 -2.58 7.88 6.83
CA ILE A 14 -3.70 7.40 6.03
C ILE A 14 -4.83 6.86 6.92
N ASN A 15 -4.51 6.14 8.00
CA ASN A 15 -5.51 5.66 8.96
C ASN A 15 -6.19 6.84 9.66
N TYR A 16 -5.43 7.86 10.02
CA TYR A 16 -5.96 9.11 10.57
C TYR A 16 -6.84 9.85 9.54
N ALA A 17 -6.44 9.90 8.27
CA ALA A 17 -7.20 10.55 7.21
C ALA A 17 -8.54 9.84 6.93
N PHE A 18 -8.55 8.50 6.88
CA PHE A 18 -9.78 7.72 6.77
C PHE A 18 -10.70 7.91 7.97
N SER A 19 -10.14 8.09 9.17
CA SER A 19 -10.91 8.32 10.39
C SER A 19 -11.47 9.75 10.48
N SER A 20 -10.72 10.76 10.04
CA SER A 20 -11.13 12.17 10.13
C SER A 20 -12.00 12.65 8.97
N ALA A 21 -11.75 12.16 7.75
CA ALA A 21 -12.43 12.61 6.54
C ALA A 21 -12.76 11.42 5.61
N PRO A 22 -13.67 10.51 6.02
CA PRO A 22 -14.03 9.33 5.24
C PRO A 22 -14.67 9.65 3.88
N HIS A 23 -15.22 10.86 3.71
CA HIS A 23 -15.82 11.32 2.45
C HIS A 23 -14.79 11.65 1.34
N LEU A 24 -13.49 11.69 1.67
CA LEU A 24 -12.39 11.88 0.72
C LEU A 24 -11.67 10.55 0.41
N ASP A 25 -12.38 9.43 0.56
CA ASP A 25 -11.89 8.06 0.37
C ASP A 25 -11.13 7.85 -0.94
N VAL A 26 -11.56 8.49 -2.04
CA VAL A 26 -10.87 8.41 -3.34
C VAL A 26 -9.45 8.98 -3.28
N ILE A 27 -9.28 10.12 -2.61
CA ILE A 27 -7.97 10.79 -2.46
C ILE A 27 -7.08 9.97 -1.52
N TRP A 28 -7.63 9.52 -0.40
CA TRP A 28 -6.90 8.69 0.55
C TRP A 28 -6.53 7.34 -0.04
N SER A 29 -7.41 6.74 -0.83
CA SER A 29 -7.13 5.48 -1.54
C SER A 29 -6.00 5.65 -2.56
N ALA A 30 -5.91 6.77 -3.26
CA ALA A 30 -4.75 7.05 -4.12
C ALA A 30 -3.44 7.08 -3.32
N TRP A 31 -3.43 7.71 -2.13
CA TRP A 31 -2.29 7.64 -1.22
C TRP A 31 -2.06 6.20 -0.74
N GLY A 32 -3.11 5.44 -0.45
CA GLY A 32 -3.00 4.01 -0.11
C GLY A 32 -2.22 3.23 -1.16
N GLY A 33 -2.46 3.51 -2.44
CA GLY A 33 -1.66 3.00 -3.57
C GLY A 33 -0.16 3.29 -3.43
N LEU A 34 0.21 4.48 -2.99
CA LEU A 34 1.61 4.86 -2.74
C LEU A 34 2.20 4.15 -1.51
N VAL A 35 1.39 3.83 -0.50
CA VAL A 35 1.81 3.06 0.68
C VAL A 35 2.24 1.64 0.26
N PHE A 36 1.54 1.00 -0.67
CA PHE A 36 1.95 -0.29 -1.25
C PHE A 36 3.33 -0.22 -1.91
N ILE A 37 3.63 0.88 -2.59
CA ILE A 37 4.96 1.07 -3.20
C ILE A 37 6.03 1.27 -2.14
N LEU A 38 5.78 2.12 -1.14
CA LEU A 38 6.72 2.34 -0.04
C LEU A 38 7.01 1.02 0.69
N ARG A 39 5.99 0.18 0.87
CA ARG A 39 6.09 -1.16 1.44
C ARG A 39 7.00 -2.07 0.63
N ASP A 40 6.77 -2.19 -0.68
CA ASP A 40 7.62 -2.97 -1.59
C ASP A 40 9.09 -2.51 -1.54
N MET A 41 9.33 -1.20 -1.44
CA MET A 41 10.68 -0.64 -1.31
C MET A 41 11.33 -0.98 0.04
N VAL A 42 10.57 -0.91 1.14
CA VAL A 42 11.04 -1.29 2.48
C VAL A 42 11.34 -2.79 2.51
N GLN A 43 10.45 -3.63 1.96
CA GLN A 43 10.65 -5.08 1.90
C GLN A 43 11.90 -5.45 1.08
N THR A 44 12.11 -4.78 -0.06
CA THR A 44 13.31 -5.03 -0.88
C THR A 44 14.60 -4.62 -0.17
N ARG A 45 14.56 -3.60 0.70
CA ARG A 45 15.74 -3.09 1.40
C ARG A 45 16.01 -3.74 2.76
N PHE A 46 14.97 -4.09 3.49
CA PHE A 46 15.01 -4.56 4.88
C PHE A 46 14.44 -5.97 5.09
N GLY A 47 13.95 -6.63 4.03
CA GLY A 47 13.37 -7.97 4.09
C GLY A 47 12.21 -8.05 5.08
N HIS A 48 12.29 -8.99 6.02
CA HIS A 48 11.30 -9.20 7.08
C HIS A 48 11.14 -8.00 8.03
N GLY A 49 12.05 -7.02 8.01
CA GLY A 49 11.91 -5.78 8.78
C GLY A 49 10.68 -4.94 8.39
N ALA A 50 10.11 -5.15 7.20
CA ALA A 50 8.86 -4.52 6.77
C ALA A 50 7.67 -4.90 7.68
N LEU A 51 7.58 -6.17 8.08
CA LEU A 51 6.52 -6.66 8.98
C LEU A 51 6.57 -5.98 10.34
N VAL A 52 7.77 -5.83 10.91
CA VAL A 52 7.96 -5.15 12.20
C VAL A 52 7.58 -3.67 12.09
N ALA A 53 7.97 -3.02 11.00
CA ALA A 53 7.62 -1.62 10.74
C ALA A 53 6.11 -1.42 10.58
N MET A 54 5.45 -2.32 9.85
CA MET A 54 4.00 -2.34 9.70
C MET A 54 3.31 -2.51 11.05
N LEU A 55 3.73 -3.50 11.85
CA LEU A 55 3.17 -3.70 13.20
C LEU A 55 3.33 -2.47 14.08
N ALA A 56 4.51 -1.83 14.08
CA ALA A 56 4.73 -0.59 14.82
C ALA A 56 3.82 0.54 14.34
N ALA A 57 3.63 0.69 13.01
CA ALA A 57 2.74 1.70 12.44
C ALA A 57 1.27 1.45 12.80
N LEU A 58 0.85 0.18 12.86
CA LEU A 58 -0.51 -0.20 13.23
C LEU A 58 -0.80 0.02 14.71
N VAL A 59 0.15 -0.33 15.59
CA VAL A 59 0.05 -0.02 17.03
C VAL A 59 -0.07 1.49 17.24
N LEU A 60 0.73 2.28 16.53
CA LEU A 60 0.64 3.74 16.60
C LEU A 60 -0.70 4.25 16.04
N SER A 61 -1.18 3.67 14.95
CA SER A 61 -2.48 4.00 14.35
C SER A 61 -3.66 3.71 15.27
N TYR A 62 -3.58 2.63 16.06
CA TYR A 62 -4.61 2.26 17.03
C TYR A 62 -4.79 3.32 18.12
N VAL A 63 -3.73 4.06 18.45
CA VAL A 63 -3.78 5.16 19.43
C VAL A 63 -4.29 6.46 18.80
N THR A 64 -4.03 6.68 17.51
CA THR A 64 -4.35 7.96 16.84
C THR A 64 -5.67 7.96 16.07
N SER A 65 -6.23 6.79 15.75
CA SER A 65 -7.37 6.64 14.84
C SER A 65 -8.45 5.77 15.47
N GLU A 66 -9.65 5.78 14.87
CA GLU A 66 -10.74 4.95 15.34
C GLU A 66 -10.36 3.45 15.36
N PRO A 67 -10.55 2.72 16.48
CA PRO A 67 -10.09 1.35 16.63
C PRO A 67 -10.56 0.40 15.54
N ALA A 68 -11.79 0.60 15.03
CA ALA A 68 -12.35 -0.20 13.95
C ALA A 68 -11.57 -0.02 12.63
N ILE A 69 -11.20 1.21 12.29
CA ILE A 69 -10.41 1.54 11.10
C ILE A 69 -8.99 1.02 11.25
N ALA A 70 -8.37 1.22 12.42
CA ALA A 70 -7.03 0.73 12.69
C ALA A 70 -6.94 -0.80 12.60
N LEU A 71 -7.94 -1.52 13.13
CA LEU A 71 -8.01 -2.97 13.03
C LEU A 71 -8.25 -3.45 11.60
N ALA A 72 -9.17 -2.80 10.87
CA ALA A 72 -9.43 -3.12 9.46
C ALA A 72 -8.18 -2.93 8.60
N SER A 73 -7.49 -1.80 8.74
CA SER A 73 -6.21 -1.54 8.07
C SER A 73 -5.13 -2.52 8.50
N ALA A 74 -5.08 -2.90 9.78
CA ALA A 74 -4.11 -3.88 10.26
C ALA A 74 -4.27 -5.23 9.55
N THR A 75 -5.49 -5.73 9.48
CA THR A 75 -5.78 -7.00 8.82
C THR A 75 -5.53 -6.90 7.31
N ALA A 76 -5.99 -5.82 6.68
CA ALA A 76 -5.82 -5.60 5.24
C ALA A 76 -4.34 -5.48 4.83
N PHE A 77 -3.56 -4.70 5.56
CA PHE A 77 -2.12 -4.56 5.31
C PHE A 77 -1.35 -5.84 5.62
N PHE A 78 -1.69 -6.55 6.70
CA PHE A 78 -1.02 -7.81 7.05
C PHE A 78 -1.21 -8.88 5.98
N VAL A 79 -2.45 -9.10 5.53
CA VAL A 79 -2.73 -10.10 4.48
C VAL A 79 -2.05 -9.69 3.17
N SER A 80 -2.09 -8.41 2.83
CA SER A 80 -1.46 -7.91 1.61
C SER A 80 0.08 -7.97 1.67
N GLU A 81 0.69 -7.84 2.84
CA GLU A 81 2.14 -8.02 3.02
C GLU A 81 2.55 -9.49 2.82
N LEU A 82 1.74 -10.44 3.27
CA LEU A 82 1.97 -11.86 3.03
C LEU A 82 1.90 -12.21 1.54
N ILE A 83 0.96 -11.60 0.81
CA ILE A 83 0.85 -11.74 -0.65
C ILE A 83 2.10 -11.19 -1.33
N ASP A 84 2.53 -9.99 -0.96
CA ASP A 84 3.75 -9.39 -1.53
C ASP A 84 4.97 -10.25 -1.23
N TRP A 85 5.14 -10.68 0.02
CA TRP A 85 6.24 -11.57 0.40
C TRP A 85 6.27 -12.85 -0.45
N LEU A 86 5.11 -13.46 -0.68
CA LEU A 86 4.98 -14.64 -1.53
C LEU A 86 5.36 -14.31 -2.99
N VAL A 87 4.82 -13.22 -3.54
CA VAL A 87 5.11 -12.77 -4.91
C VAL A 87 6.61 -12.49 -5.09
N PHE A 88 7.22 -11.77 -4.15
CA PHE A 88 8.63 -11.40 -4.18
C PHE A 88 9.56 -12.61 -4.01
N SER A 89 9.16 -13.59 -3.21
CA SER A 89 9.91 -14.84 -3.01
C SER A 89 9.87 -15.74 -4.24
N VAL A 90 8.73 -15.81 -4.92
CA VAL A 90 8.52 -16.72 -6.06
C VAL A 90 9.00 -16.14 -7.39
N THR A 91 8.66 -14.90 -7.72
CA THR A 91 8.82 -14.43 -9.11
C THR A 91 10.25 -14.10 -9.52
N ARG A 92 11.16 -13.77 -8.60
CA ARG A 92 12.57 -13.41 -8.88
C ARG A 92 12.82 -12.41 -10.05
N ARG A 93 11.80 -11.63 -10.47
CA ARG A 93 11.83 -10.65 -11.59
C ARG A 93 12.53 -9.32 -11.25
N PRO A 94 12.79 -8.40 -12.19
CA PRO A 94 13.23 -7.04 -11.81
C PRO A 94 12.19 -6.31 -10.94
N LEU A 95 12.66 -5.45 -10.04
CA LEU A 95 11.88 -4.67 -9.06
C LEU A 95 10.62 -4.01 -9.66
N ARG A 96 10.75 -3.46 -10.88
CA ARG A 96 9.65 -2.79 -11.59
C ARG A 96 8.46 -3.72 -11.87
N ASP A 97 8.75 -4.93 -12.33
CA ASP A 97 7.69 -5.88 -12.71
C ASP A 97 7.10 -6.55 -11.47
N ARG A 98 7.91 -6.71 -10.40
CA ARG A 98 7.40 -7.18 -9.11
C ARG A 98 6.44 -6.18 -8.47
N LEU A 99 6.78 -4.89 -8.47
CA LEU A 99 5.97 -3.84 -7.86
C LEU A 99 4.55 -3.75 -8.44
N TRP A 100 4.43 -3.90 -9.76
CA TRP A 100 3.10 -3.89 -10.38
C TRP A 100 2.34 -5.18 -10.10
N LEU A 101 3.02 -6.33 -10.10
CA LEU A 101 2.41 -7.64 -9.86
C LEU A 101 1.95 -7.81 -8.39
N SER A 102 2.78 -7.40 -7.44
CA SER A 102 2.46 -7.37 -6.01
C SER A 102 1.24 -6.49 -5.76
N SER A 103 1.29 -5.24 -6.24
CA SER A 103 0.19 -4.28 -6.11
C SER A 103 -1.09 -4.77 -6.79
N ALA A 104 -1.00 -5.45 -7.95
CA ALA A 104 -2.17 -5.97 -8.65
C ALA A 104 -2.92 -7.06 -7.87
N LEU A 105 -2.22 -7.83 -7.05
CA LEU A 105 -2.82 -8.85 -6.18
C LEU A 105 -3.21 -8.29 -4.82
N SER A 106 -2.39 -7.41 -4.26
CA SER A 106 -2.58 -6.83 -2.93
C SER A 106 -3.67 -5.77 -2.87
N ILE A 107 -3.83 -4.92 -3.90
CA ILE A 107 -4.86 -3.86 -3.90
C ILE A 107 -6.30 -4.42 -3.80
N PRO A 108 -6.70 -5.43 -4.61
CA PRO A 108 -8.02 -6.02 -4.46
C PRO A 108 -8.22 -6.59 -3.07
N VAL A 109 -7.29 -7.42 -2.59
CA VAL A 109 -7.40 -8.09 -1.29
C VAL A 109 -7.50 -7.08 -0.15
N ASP A 110 -6.63 -6.08 -0.13
CA ASP A 110 -6.67 -4.98 0.83
C ASP A 110 -8.02 -4.26 0.82
N THR A 111 -8.50 -3.90 -0.36
CA THR A 111 -9.74 -3.11 -0.50
C THR A 111 -10.95 -3.91 -0.04
N PHE A 112 -11.04 -5.20 -0.38
CA PHE A 112 -12.13 -6.06 0.09
C PHE A 112 -12.08 -6.29 1.60
N ILE A 113 -10.91 -6.52 2.18
CA ILE A 113 -10.77 -6.73 3.63
C ILE A 113 -11.09 -5.43 4.37
N PHE A 114 -10.47 -4.32 3.98
CA PHE A 114 -10.63 -3.03 4.65
C PHE A 114 -12.10 -2.57 4.63
N PHE A 115 -12.69 -2.43 3.43
CA PHE A 115 -14.07 -1.97 3.30
C PHE A 115 -15.10 -2.99 3.80
N GLY A 116 -14.76 -4.29 3.77
CA GLY A 116 -15.57 -5.35 4.35
C GLY A 116 -15.64 -5.28 5.87
N MET A 117 -14.50 -5.04 6.53
CA MET A 117 -14.43 -4.96 8.00
C MET A 117 -15.08 -3.69 8.55
N ILE A 118 -15.03 -2.57 7.83
CA ILE A 118 -15.72 -1.33 8.24
C ILE A 118 -17.18 -1.26 7.77
N GLY A 119 -17.70 -2.31 7.12
CA GLY A 119 -19.09 -2.38 6.67
C GLY A 119 -19.46 -1.44 5.52
N ALA A 120 -18.49 -0.92 4.76
CA ALA A 120 -18.68 0.02 3.65
C ALA A 120 -18.47 -0.64 2.27
N LEU A 121 -18.71 -1.95 2.17
CA LEU A 121 -18.48 -2.75 0.98
C LEU A 121 -19.59 -2.52 -0.06
N THR A 122 -19.47 -1.43 -0.83
CA THR A 122 -20.36 -1.12 -1.96
C THR A 122 -19.60 -1.17 -3.28
N PRO A 123 -20.25 -1.53 -4.40
CA PRO A 123 -19.59 -1.57 -5.71
C PRO A 123 -18.93 -0.24 -6.10
N MET A 124 -19.55 0.89 -5.70
CA MET A 124 -19.04 2.22 -5.96
C MET A 124 -17.77 2.53 -5.17
N VAL A 125 -17.76 2.25 -3.86
CA VAL A 125 -16.59 2.47 -3.00
C VAL A 125 -15.44 1.56 -3.42
N ILE A 126 -15.71 0.29 -3.67
CA ILE A 126 -14.70 -0.66 -4.15
C ILE A 126 -14.13 -0.21 -5.49
N GLY A 127 -15.00 0.13 -6.45
CA GLY A 127 -14.56 0.55 -7.79
C GLY A 127 -13.69 1.81 -7.76
N THR A 128 -14.09 2.82 -6.99
CA THR A 128 -13.36 4.09 -6.88
C THR A 128 -12.08 3.96 -6.06
N ALA A 129 -12.09 3.20 -4.96
CA ALA A 129 -10.90 2.92 -4.16
C ALA A 129 -9.86 2.09 -4.93
N MET A 130 -10.30 1.05 -5.64
CA MET A 130 -9.41 0.26 -6.50
C MET A 130 -8.84 1.13 -7.63
N ALA A 131 -9.69 1.86 -8.35
CA ALA A 131 -9.26 2.70 -9.46
C ALA A 131 -8.22 3.76 -9.02
N SER A 132 -8.46 4.41 -7.88
CA SER A 132 -7.53 5.41 -7.34
C SER A 132 -6.20 4.78 -6.86
N LYS A 133 -6.24 3.64 -6.15
CA LYS A 133 -5.02 2.90 -5.76
C LYS A 133 -4.21 2.48 -6.99
N PHE A 134 -4.88 1.89 -7.99
CA PHE A 134 -4.25 1.47 -9.25
C PHE A 134 -3.67 2.66 -10.02
N ALA A 135 -4.35 3.81 -10.05
CA ALA A 135 -3.84 5.01 -10.68
C ALA A 135 -2.56 5.51 -9.98
N GLY A 136 -2.54 5.50 -8.64
CA GLY A 136 -1.36 5.84 -7.84
C GLY A 136 -0.17 4.94 -8.16
N VAL A 137 -0.38 3.61 -8.14
CA VAL A 137 0.67 2.64 -8.45
C VAL A 137 1.15 2.75 -9.90
N THR A 138 0.23 2.86 -10.85
CA THR A 138 0.55 2.92 -12.28
C THR A 138 1.35 4.17 -12.60
N THR A 139 1.03 5.31 -11.99
CA THR A 139 1.78 6.56 -12.16
C THR A 139 3.24 6.41 -11.75
N VAL A 140 3.50 5.83 -10.58
CA VAL A 140 4.87 5.62 -10.11
C VAL A 140 5.60 4.56 -10.94
N TRP A 141 4.91 3.47 -11.30
CA TRP A 141 5.46 2.43 -12.16
C TRP A 141 5.88 3.00 -13.54
N LEU A 142 5.03 3.83 -14.16
CA LEU A 142 5.35 4.53 -15.40
C LEU A 142 6.56 5.46 -15.22
N ALA A 143 6.61 6.25 -14.14
CA ALA A 143 7.75 7.11 -13.86
C ALA A 143 9.06 6.32 -13.73
N MET A 144 9.04 5.16 -13.06
CA MET A 144 10.19 4.25 -12.97
C MET A 144 10.56 3.69 -14.35
N ALA A 145 9.58 3.29 -15.16
CA ALA A 145 9.80 2.78 -16.51
C ALA A 145 10.42 3.84 -17.43
N PHE A 146 9.95 5.09 -17.38
CA PHE A 146 10.50 6.20 -18.16
C PHE A 146 11.93 6.54 -17.75
N ARG A 147 12.25 6.54 -16.45
CA ARG A 147 13.62 6.77 -15.96
C ARG A 147 14.59 5.69 -16.42
N ALA A 148 14.18 4.42 -16.36
CA ALA A 148 14.99 3.30 -16.83
C ALA A 148 15.30 3.41 -18.34
N ARG A 149 14.31 3.78 -19.15
CA ARG A 149 14.49 4.00 -20.60
C ARG A 149 15.44 5.16 -20.93
N ARG A 150 15.39 6.26 -20.17
CA ARG A 150 16.32 7.40 -20.37
C ARG A 150 17.76 7.04 -20.02
N ALA A 151 17.97 6.23 -18.98
CA ALA A 151 19.31 5.78 -18.60
C ALA A 151 19.96 4.86 -19.66
N THR A 152 19.17 4.04 -20.35
CA THR A 152 19.66 3.17 -21.44
C THR A 152 19.94 3.91 -22.76
N VAL A 153 19.40 5.12 -22.94
CA VAL A 153 19.62 5.93 -24.16
C VAL A 153 20.79 6.90 -23.98
N ALA A 154 21.22 7.16 -22.74
CA ALA A 154 22.27 8.11 -22.40
C ALA A 154 23.64 7.47 -22.11
N GLY A 155 23.76 6.13 -22.20
CA GLY A 155 25.01 5.38 -22.06
C GLY A 155 25.31 4.61 -23.34
#